data_AF-A0A951Z675-F1
#
_entry.id   AF-A0A951Z675-F1
#
_cell.length_a   1.000
_cell.length_b   1.000
_cell.length_c   1.000
_cell.angle_alpha   90.00
_cell.angle_beta   90.00
_cell.angle_gamma   90.00
#
_symmetry.space_group_name_H-M   'P 1'
#
loop_
_entity.id
_entity.type
_entity.pdbx_description
1 polymer ?
#
loop_
_entity_poly.entity_id
_entity_poly.type
_entity_poly.pdbx_seq_one_letter_code
_entity_poly.pdbx_strand_id
1 'polypeptide(L)'
;MELLSAAVWVLVWIPVTVWTLKTVHATVVGDMDGTTGLLASILGPFLGFLTIVQEQPWARIGMFAAITLTVLGYPVASARLERRQRRLQDEDEMARAYANLTAFPDNLLARMRIAEALVSRGFVPHAVAVGRETLQGQNPTVHGDEFRALRQWERMARAYAPVAEVRCPSCGQPNGPEHLHCPRCGESVYIAHVRNPGGRAGRNLAGVWVAVIAAFLGIPAASVLPPAWAVVAIGGMLVVGVAAVLRTIILAKAGARAQ
;
A
#
# COMPACT_ATOMS: atom_id res chain seq x y z
N MET A 1 -13.08 -33.61 -22.49
CA MET A 1 -12.43 -32.31 -22.80
C MET A 1 -13.46 -31.28 -23.28
N GLU A 2 -14.41 -31.66 -24.13
CA GLU A 2 -15.54 -30.81 -24.58
C GLU A 2 -16.28 -30.09 -23.43
N LEU A 3 -16.71 -30.80 -22.38
CA LEU A 3 -17.43 -30.21 -21.23
C LEU A 3 -16.61 -29.16 -20.46
N LEU A 4 -15.32 -29.43 -20.24
CA LEU A 4 -14.40 -28.47 -19.61
C LEU A 4 -14.22 -27.23 -20.48
N SER A 5 -14.18 -27.43 -21.80
CA SER A 5 -14.05 -26.34 -22.76
C SER A 5 -15.29 -25.43 -22.71
N ALA A 6 -16.50 -25.99 -22.74
CA ALA A 6 -17.75 -25.23 -22.64
C ALA A 6 -17.88 -24.50 -21.29
N ALA A 7 -17.45 -25.13 -20.19
CA ALA A 7 -17.43 -24.50 -18.88
C ALA A 7 -16.53 -23.26 -18.84
N VAL A 8 -15.34 -23.31 -19.45
CA VAL A 8 -14.43 -22.15 -19.51
C VAL A 8 -15.04 -20.98 -20.29
N TRP A 9 -15.82 -21.25 -21.34
CA TRP A 9 -16.48 -20.20 -22.15
C TRP A 9 -17.47 -19.37 -21.32
N VAL A 10 -18.19 -20.02 -20.40
CA VAL A 10 -19.12 -19.33 -19.50
C VAL A 10 -18.38 -18.70 -18.32
N LEU A 11 -17.44 -19.44 -17.72
CA LEU A 11 -16.75 -19.02 -16.50
C LEU A 11 -15.82 -17.82 -16.72
N VAL A 12 -15.23 -17.63 -17.90
CA VAL A 12 -14.33 -16.49 -18.18
C VAL A 12 -15.04 -15.14 -18.06
N TRP A 13 -16.33 -15.08 -18.34
CA TRP A 13 -17.10 -13.83 -18.26
C TRP A 13 -17.34 -13.37 -16.83
N ILE A 14 -17.27 -14.26 -15.83
CA ILE A 14 -17.42 -13.87 -14.41
C ILE A 14 -16.30 -12.91 -13.98
N PRO A 15 -15.00 -13.27 -14.04
CA PRO A 15 -13.93 -12.36 -13.66
C PRO A 15 -13.87 -11.13 -14.57
N VAL A 16 -14.14 -11.27 -15.88
CA VAL A 16 -14.20 -10.14 -16.81
C VAL A 16 -15.27 -9.13 -16.40
N THR A 17 -16.47 -9.60 -16.04
CA THR A 17 -17.56 -8.71 -15.59
C THR A 17 -17.17 -8.01 -14.28
N VAL A 18 -16.61 -8.74 -13.32
CA VAL A 18 -16.14 -8.16 -12.05
C VAL A 18 -15.04 -7.11 -12.29
N TRP A 19 -14.10 -7.38 -13.19
CA TRP A 19 -13.07 -6.43 -13.61
C TRP A 19 -13.70 -5.16 -14.17
N THR A 20 -14.55 -5.29 -15.19
CA THR A 20 -15.17 -4.15 -15.88
C THR A 20 -15.99 -3.30 -14.91
N LEU A 21 -16.85 -3.92 -14.09
CA LEU A 21 -17.64 -3.21 -13.09
C LEU A 21 -16.76 -2.45 -12.08
N LYS A 22 -15.67 -3.07 -11.61
CA LYS A 22 -14.72 -2.41 -10.70
C LYS A 22 -14.01 -1.24 -11.36
N THR A 23 -13.57 -1.39 -12.61
CA THR A 23 -12.90 -0.32 -13.34
C THR A 23 -13.83 0.86 -13.60
N VAL A 24 -15.09 0.60 -13.98
CA VAL A 24 -16.11 1.64 -14.17
C VAL A 24 -16.39 2.35 -12.84
N HIS A 25 -16.63 1.59 -11.76
CA HIS A 25 -16.87 2.17 -10.44
C HIS A 25 -15.70 3.07 -9.97
N ALA A 26 -14.45 2.59 -10.08
CA ALA A 26 -13.26 3.37 -9.73
C ALA A 26 -13.14 4.65 -10.56
N THR A 27 -13.56 4.61 -11.82
CA THR A 27 -13.58 5.80 -12.70
C THR A 27 -14.65 6.79 -12.25
N VAL A 28 -15.85 6.32 -11.90
CA VAL A 28 -16.97 7.15 -11.44
C VAL A 28 -16.66 7.83 -10.10
N VAL A 29 -15.98 7.12 -9.19
CA VAL A 29 -15.53 7.68 -7.90
C VAL A 29 -14.37 8.67 -8.06
N GLY A 30 -13.71 8.68 -9.22
CA GLY A 30 -12.55 9.53 -9.48
C GLY A 30 -11.22 8.95 -8.97
N ASP A 31 -11.21 7.68 -8.56
CA ASP A 31 -9.97 6.96 -8.19
C ASP A 31 -9.07 6.68 -9.40
N MET A 32 -9.65 6.68 -10.60
CA MET A 32 -8.96 6.41 -11.86
C MET A 32 -9.37 7.43 -12.92
N ASP A 33 -8.39 7.90 -13.70
CA ASP A 33 -8.61 8.80 -14.81
C ASP A 33 -9.57 8.18 -15.85
N GLY A 34 -10.46 9.00 -16.42
CA GLY A 34 -11.49 8.56 -17.37
C GLY A 34 -10.95 7.80 -18.58
N THR A 35 -9.80 8.21 -19.12
CA THR A 35 -9.17 7.53 -20.26
C THR A 35 -8.62 6.16 -19.87
N THR A 36 -8.00 6.07 -18.69
CA THR A 36 -7.46 4.81 -18.16
C THR A 36 -8.59 3.84 -17.82
N GLY A 37 -9.67 4.35 -17.22
CA GLY A 37 -10.88 3.59 -16.91
C GLY A 37 -11.55 3.00 -18.16
N LEU A 38 -11.70 3.80 -19.22
CA LEU A 38 -12.26 3.37 -20.49
C LEU A 38 -11.40 2.28 -21.15
N LEU A 39 -10.09 2.49 -21.25
CA LEU A 39 -9.17 1.51 -21.83
C LEU A 39 -9.18 0.18 -21.04
N ALA A 40 -9.18 0.25 -19.71
CA ALA A 40 -9.24 -0.93 -18.85
C ALA A 40 -10.58 -1.69 -19.00
N SER A 41 -11.68 -0.96 -19.19
CA SER A 41 -13.03 -1.51 -19.40
C SER A 41 -13.18 -2.21 -20.75
N ILE A 42 -12.47 -1.75 -21.78
CA ILE A 42 -12.41 -2.41 -23.11
C ILE A 42 -11.47 -3.62 -23.07
N LEU A 43 -10.34 -3.49 -22.37
CA LEU A 43 -9.32 -4.54 -22.29
C LEU A 43 -9.85 -5.82 -21.62
N GLY A 44 -10.68 -5.72 -20.58
CA GLY A 44 -11.27 -6.87 -19.90
C GLY A 44 -12.05 -7.82 -20.85
N PRO A 45 -13.11 -7.33 -21.52
CA PRO A 45 -13.86 -8.09 -22.52
C PRO A 45 -12.99 -8.59 -23.68
N PHE A 46 -12.03 -7.79 -24.14
CA PHE A 46 -11.10 -8.20 -25.18
C PHE A 46 -10.27 -9.42 -24.76
N LEU A 47 -9.73 -9.43 -23.54
CA LEU A 47 -9.01 -10.58 -22.98
C LEU A 47 -9.92 -11.80 -22.78
N GLY A 48 -11.17 -11.58 -22.36
CA GLY A 48 -12.19 -12.63 -22.28
C GLY A 48 -12.45 -13.28 -23.64
N PHE A 49 -12.62 -12.47 -24.68
CA PHE A 49 -12.79 -12.92 -26.06
C PHE A 49 -11.56 -13.69 -26.58
N LEU A 50 -10.34 -13.17 -26.36
CA LEU A 50 -9.12 -13.87 -26.75
C LEU A 50 -8.96 -15.23 -26.06
N THR A 51 -9.43 -15.36 -24.81
CA THR A 51 -9.43 -16.64 -24.09
C THR A 51 -10.33 -17.65 -24.79
N ILE A 52 -11.47 -17.20 -25.34
CA ILE A 52 -12.46 -18.04 -26.02
C ILE A 52 -11.94 -18.51 -27.39
N VAL A 53 -11.32 -17.61 -28.17
CA VAL A 53 -10.84 -17.89 -29.53
C VAL A 53 -9.64 -18.84 -29.54
N GLN A 54 -8.97 -19.05 -28.40
CA GLN A 54 -7.81 -19.95 -28.37
C GLN A 54 -8.17 -21.41 -28.64
N GLU A 55 -7.65 -21.95 -29.75
CA GLU A 55 -7.80 -23.34 -30.15
C GLU A 55 -7.05 -24.30 -29.22
N GLN A 56 -5.90 -23.85 -28.69
CA GLN A 56 -5.06 -24.69 -27.85
C GLN A 56 -5.62 -24.77 -26.42
N PRO A 57 -5.97 -25.98 -25.91
CA PRO A 57 -6.63 -26.12 -24.62
C PRO A 57 -5.82 -25.59 -23.44
N TRP A 58 -4.49 -25.77 -23.47
CA TRP A 58 -3.60 -25.32 -22.39
C TRP A 58 -3.47 -23.79 -22.35
N ALA A 59 -3.43 -23.13 -23.52
CA ALA A 59 -3.34 -21.67 -23.62
C ALA A 59 -4.63 -21.02 -23.08
N ARG A 60 -5.78 -21.62 -23.43
CA ARG A 60 -7.10 -21.21 -22.92
C ARG A 60 -7.16 -21.27 -21.38
N ILE A 61 -6.73 -22.37 -20.78
CA ILE A 61 -6.68 -22.53 -19.32
C ILE A 61 -5.72 -21.52 -18.69
N GLY A 62 -4.54 -21.32 -19.29
CA GLY A 62 -3.55 -20.35 -18.83
C GLY A 62 -4.06 -18.91 -18.82
N MET A 63 -4.72 -18.48 -19.91
CA MET A 63 -5.32 -17.14 -20.01
C MET A 63 -6.46 -16.95 -19.01
N PHE A 64 -7.35 -17.94 -18.87
CA PHE A 64 -8.41 -17.90 -17.85
C PHE A 64 -7.83 -17.77 -16.44
N ALA A 65 -6.79 -18.54 -16.11
CA ALA A 65 -6.11 -18.48 -14.83
C ALA A 65 -5.46 -17.10 -14.61
N ALA A 66 -4.83 -16.51 -15.62
CA ALA A 66 -4.21 -15.19 -15.54
C ALA A 66 -5.23 -14.07 -15.28
N ILE A 67 -6.36 -14.06 -16.00
CA ILE A 67 -7.45 -13.09 -15.81
C ILE A 67 -8.06 -13.26 -14.41
N THR A 68 -8.30 -14.50 -13.98
CA THR A 68 -8.88 -14.79 -12.66
C THR A 68 -7.93 -14.36 -11.53
N LEU A 69 -6.65 -14.71 -11.62
CA LEU A 69 -5.62 -14.28 -10.67
C LEU A 69 -5.52 -12.76 -10.62
N THR A 70 -5.70 -12.12 -11.76
CA THR A 70 -5.70 -10.67 -11.90
C THR A 70 -6.85 -10.05 -11.09
N VAL A 71 -8.08 -10.51 -11.30
CA VAL A 71 -9.26 -10.01 -10.56
C VAL A 71 -9.17 -10.29 -9.07
N LEU A 72 -8.68 -11.48 -8.69
CA LEU A 72 -8.51 -11.87 -7.28
C LEU A 72 -7.36 -11.15 -6.58
N GLY A 73 -6.30 -10.77 -7.30
CA GLY A 73 -5.16 -10.04 -6.74
C GLY A 73 -5.43 -8.55 -6.55
N TYR A 74 -6.39 -7.97 -7.27
CA TYR A 74 -6.79 -6.56 -7.13
C TYR A 74 -7.06 -6.12 -5.68
N PRO A 75 -7.94 -6.78 -4.88
CA PRO A 75 -8.23 -6.32 -3.51
C PRO A 75 -6.98 -6.29 -2.61
N VAL A 76 -6.03 -7.20 -2.83
CA VAL A 76 -4.77 -7.22 -2.08
C VAL A 76 -3.87 -6.06 -2.51
N ALA A 77 -3.83 -5.76 -3.81
CA ALA A 77 -3.10 -4.61 -4.33
C ALA A 77 -3.70 -3.28 -3.86
N SER A 78 -5.03 -3.12 -3.96
CA SER A 78 -5.72 -1.90 -3.54
C SER A 78 -5.58 -1.67 -2.03
N ALA A 79 -5.79 -2.69 -1.20
CA ALA A 79 -5.62 -2.56 0.25
C ALA A 79 -4.20 -2.13 0.64
N ARG A 80 -3.17 -2.53 -0.12
CA ARG A 80 -1.79 -2.07 0.11
C ARG A 80 -1.55 -0.64 -0.36
N LEU A 81 -2.13 -0.24 -1.49
CA LEU A 81 -2.03 1.13 -2.00
C LEU A 81 -2.77 2.11 -1.09
N GLU A 82 -3.98 1.77 -0.65
CA GLU A 82 -4.77 2.56 0.30
C GLU A 82 -4.02 2.77 1.62
N ARG A 83 -3.41 1.71 2.18
CA ARG A 83 -2.57 1.84 3.38
C ARG A 83 -1.41 2.80 3.17
N ARG A 84 -0.84 2.82 1.97
CA ARG A 84 0.26 3.74 1.63
C ARG A 84 -0.23 5.18 1.49
N GLN A 85 -1.37 5.40 0.83
CA GLN A 85 -1.98 6.72 0.72
C GLN A 85 -2.35 7.28 2.09
N ARG A 86 -2.97 6.47 2.95
CA ARG A 86 -3.26 6.85 4.35
C ARG A 86 -2.00 7.26 5.10
N ARG A 87 -0.91 6.49 4.97
CA ARG A 87 0.37 6.84 5.61
C ARG A 87 0.92 8.19 5.14
N LEU A 88 0.83 8.50 3.84
CA LEU A 88 1.27 9.79 3.30
C LEU A 88 0.40 10.92 3.83
N GLN A 89 -0.92 10.73 3.86
CA GLN A 89 -1.84 11.70 4.44
C GLN A 89 -1.54 11.94 5.92
N ASP A 90 -1.31 10.88 6.71
CA ASP A 90 -0.92 10.98 8.13
C ASP A 90 0.43 11.69 8.31
N GLU A 91 1.37 11.59 7.34
CA GLU A 91 2.63 12.37 7.36
C GLU A 91 2.35 13.85 7.16
N ASP A 92 1.55 14.21 6.16
CA ASP A 92 1.19 15.60 5.85
C ASP A 92 0.39 16.24 6.98
N GLU A 93 -0.56 15.51 7.58
CA GLU A 93 -1.34 15.96 8.73
C GLU A 93 -0.46 16.19 9.96
N MET A 94 0.49 15.29 10.23
CA MET A 94 1.45 15.46 11.31
C MET A 94 2.39 16.64 11.06
N ALA A 95 2.86 16.85 9.83
CA ALA A 95 3.67 18.00 9.44
C ALA A 95 2.93 19.33 9.68
N ARG A 96 1.66 19.39 9.29
CA ARG A 96 0.79 20.55 9.53
C ARG A 96 0.57 20.78 11.03
N ALA A 97 0.39 19.71 11.81
CA ALA A 97 0.24 19.82 13.26
C ALA A 97 1.50 20.37 13.93
N TYR A 98 2.69 19.94 13.50
CA TYR A 98 3.97 20.52 13.95
C TYR A 98 4.13 21.99 13.57
N ALA A 99 3.78 22.36 12.34
CA ALA A 99 3.81 23.76 11.91
C ALA A 99 2.88 24.64 12.77
N ASN A 100 1.68 24.15 13.06
CA ASN A 100 0.73 24.82 13.96
C ASN A 100 1.26 24.94 15.38
N LEU A 101 1.92 23.91 15.90
CA LEU A 101 2.51 23.92 17.24
C LEU A 101 3.67 24.93 17.34
N THR A 102 4.43 25.08 16.25
CA THR A 102 5.51 26.07 16.18
C THR A 102 4.96 27.50 16.23
N ALA A 103 3.83 27.76 15.57
CA ALA A 103 3.16 29.06 15.61
C ALA A 103 2.39 29.30 16.92
N PHE A 104 1.80 28.24 17.48
CA PHE A 104 0.95 28.27 18.67
C PHE A 104 1.33 27.12 19.62
N PRO A 105 2.32 27.33 20.51
CA PRO A 105 2.84 26.26 21.38
C PRO A 105 1.81 25.59 22.28
N ASP A 106 0.79 26.35 22.70
CA ASP A 106 -0.27 25.88 23.60
C ASP A 106 -1.50 25.31 22.87
N ASN A 107 -1.39 25.04 21.56
CA ASN A 107 -2.48 24.48 20.79
C ASN A 107 -2.71 23.00 21.13
N LEU A 108 -3.67 22.78 22.05
CA LEU A 108 -4.10 21.46 22.51
C LEU A 108 -4.43 20.51 21.35
N LEU A 109 -5.18 20.98 20.36
CA LEU A 109 -5.61 20.16 19.23
C LEU A 109 -4.41 19.71 18.38
N ALA A 110 -3.42 20.58 18.17
CA ALA A 110 -2.21 20.24 17.44
C ALA A 110 -1.40 19.14 18.17
N ARG A 111 -1.25 19.25 19.50
CA ARG A 111 -0.56 18.22 20.30
C ARG A 111 -1.31 16.89 20.29
N MET A 112 -2.64 16.91 20.41
CA MET A 112 -3.47 15.70 20.35
C MET A 112 -3.43 15.03 18.96
N ARG A 113 -3.41 15.81 17.87
CA ARG A 113 -3.24 15.26 16.51
C ARG A 113 -1.88 14.60 16.32
N ILE A 114 -0.81 15.17 16.88
CA ILE A 114 0.52 14.54 16.87
C ILE A 114 0.48 13.24 17.67
N ALA A 115 -0.15 13.23 18.86
CA ALA A 115 -0.29 12.01 19.66
C ALA A 115 -1.06 10.91 18.90
N GLU A 116 -2.14 11.24 18.21
CA GLU A 116 -2.89 10.29 17.38
C GLU A 116 -2.02 9.72 16.25
N ALA A 117 -1.26 10.56 15.55
CA ALA A 117 -0.31 10.14 14.52
C ALA A 117 0.82 9.24 15.08
N LEU A 118 1.21 9.42 16.35
CA LEU A 118 2.16 8.52 17.02
C LEU A 118 1.54 7.15 17.30
N VAL A 119 0.26 7.08 17.69
CA VAL A 119 -0.45 5.81 17.87
C VAL A 119 -0.54 5.04 16.56
N SER A 120 -0.91 5.69 15.46
CA SER A 120 -1.06 5.04 14.15
C SER A 120 0.26 4.45 13.62
N ARG A 121 1.40 4.99 14.08
CA ARG A 121 2.75 4.56 13.73
C ARG A 121 3.35 3.55 14.72
N GLY A 122 2.63 3.19 15.78
CA GLY A 122 3.08 2.22 16.78
C GLY A 122 3.92 2.82 17.92
N PHE A 123 4.10 4.14 17.98
CA PHE A 123 4.75 4.85 19.10
C PHE A 123 3.75 5.11 20.25
N VAL A 124 2.96 4.09 20.60
CA VAL A 124 1.83 4.23 21.55
C VAL A 124 2.26 4.76 22.92
N PRO A 125 3.38 4.30 23.53
CA PRO A 125 3.81 4.85 24.82
C PRO A 125 4.17 6.34 24.76
N HIS A 126 4.71 6.81 23.63
CA HIS A 126 5.05 8.22 23.42
C HIS A 126 3.79 9.07 23.23
N ALA A 127 2.83 8.55 22.46
CA ALA A 127 1.52 9.19 22.30
C ALA A 127 0.81 9.39 23.64
N VAL A 128 0.88 8.40 24.54
CA VAL A 128 0.28 8.50 25.88
C VAL A 128 0.97 9.57 26.71
N ALA A 129 2.31 9.68 26.67
CA ALA A 129 3.03 10.72 27.40
C ALA A 129 2.62 12.12 26.92
N VAL A 130 2.64 12.34 25.60
CA VAL A 130 2.21 13.61 24.98
C VAL A 130 0.76 13.92 25.33
N GLY A 131 -0.15 12.94 25.23
CA GLY A 131 -1.56 13.14 25.53
C GLY A 131 -1.83 13.43 27.01
N ARG A 132 -1.11 12.77 27.93
CA ARG A 132 -1.21 13.03 29.37
C ARG A 132 -0.78 14.44 29.73
N GLU A 133 0.37 14.87 29.21
CA GLU A 133 0.88 16.23 29.43
C GLU A 133 -0.08 17.27 28.83
N THR A 134 -0.59 17.01 27.62
CA THR A 134 -1.49 17.93 26.91
C THR A 134 -2.84 18.11 27.62
N LEU A 135 -3.40 17.04 28.17
CA LEU A 135 -4.69 17.07 28.87
C LEU A 135 -4.57 17.37 30.37
N GLN A 136 -3.36 17.56 30.89
CA GLN A 136 -3.14 17.89 32.29
C GLN A 136 -3.79 19.24 32.62
N GLY A 137 -4.68 19.25 33.61
CA GLY A 137 -5.41 20.46 34.02
C GLY A 137 -6.57 20.86 33.10
N GLN A 138 -6.83 20.11 32.03
CA GLN A 138 -7.95 20.37 31.11
C GLN A 138 -9.26 19.79 31.65
N ASN A 139 -10.38 20.43 31.31
CA ASN A 139 -11.69 19.98 31.78
C ASN A 139 -12.22 18.78 30.97
N PRO A 140 -12.49 17.62 31.60
CA PRO A 140 -12.98 16.42 30.91
C PRO A 140 -14.38 16.56 30.29
N THR A 141 -15.20 17.51 30.76
CA THR A 141 -16.52 17.76 30.18
C THR A 141 -16.45 18.48 28.84
N VAL A 142 -15.41 19.29 28.63
CA VAL A 142 -15.18 20.03 27.37
C VAL A 142 -14.40 19.15 26.38
N HIS A 143 -13.39 18.42 26.85
CA HIS A 143 -12.50 17.61 26.03
C HIS A 143 -12.78 16.10 26.14
N GLY A 144 -14.05 15.72 26.20
CA GLY A 144 -14.46 14.35 26.48
C GLY A 144 -13.90 13.33 25.48
N ASP A 145 -13.75 13.73 24.22
CA ASP A 145 -13.24 12.88 23.14
C ASP A 145 -11.74 12.61 23.30
N GLU A 146 -10.96 13.63 23.61
CA GLU A 146 -9.53 13.55 23.84
C GLU A 146 -9.23 12.67 25.07
N PHE A 147 -10.00 12.83 26.16
CA PHE A 147 -9.88 11.96 27.34
C PHE A 147 -10.28 10.51 27.04
N ARG A 148 -11.29 10.28 26.16
CA ARG A 148 -11.66 8.93 25.71
C ARG A 148 -10.55 8.29 24.88
N ALA A 149 -9.97 9.04 23.95
CA ALA A 149 -8.86 8.62 23.12
C ALA A 149 -7.63 8.28 23.97
N LEU A 150 -7.25 9.16 24.91
CA LEU A 150 -6.12 8.92 25.81
C LEU A 150 -6.30 7.62 26.61
N ARG A 151 -7.48 7.39 27.21
CA ARG A 151 -7.77 6.14 27.93
C ARG A 151 -7.67 4.91 27.03
N GLN A 152 -8.05 5.02 25.77
CA GLN A 152 -7.87 3.94 24.80
C GLN A 152 -6.39 3.66 24.54
N TRP A 153 -5.60 4.71 24.31
CA TRP A 153 -4.16 4.60 24.06
C TRP A 153 -3.41 4.04 25.27
N GLU A 154 -3.79 4.43 26.50
CA GLU A 154 -3.24 3.88 27.73
C GLU A 154 -3.49 2.37 27.87
N ARG A 155 -4.66 1.88 27.44
CA ARG A 155 -4.95 0.44 27.41
C ARG A 155 -4.06 -0.27 26.39
N MET A 156 -3.88 0.33 25.21
CA MET A 156 -3.00 -0.21 24.17
C MET A 156 -1.54 -0.25 24.62
N ALA A 157 -1.05 0.79 25.31
CA ALA A 157 0.33 0.92 25.77
C ALA A 157 0.78 -0.23 26.68
N ARG A 158 -0.14 -0.91 27.37
CA ARG A 158 0.17 -2.09 28.22
C ARG A 158 0.78 -3.25 27.43
N ALA A 159 0.51 -3.33 26.12
CA ALA A 159 1.06 -4.36 25.25
C ALA A 159 2.45 -4.00 24.67
N TYR A 160 2.94 -2.78 24.94
CA TYR A 160 4.20 -2.28 24.40
C TYR A 160 5.30 -2.31 25.47
N ALA A 161 6.55 -2.37 25.01
CA ALA A 161 7.71 -2.21 25.88
C ALA A 161 7.69 -0.83 26.57
N PRO A 162 8.39 -0.68 27.72
CA PRO A 162 8.55 0.60 28.39
C PRO A 162 9.04 1.69 27.43
N VAL A 163 8.68 2.94 27.71
CA VAL A 163 9.08 4.07 26.88
C VAL A 163 10.61 4.13 26.82
N ALA A 164 11.16 3.95 25.63
CA ALA A 164 12.57 4.19 25.34
C ALA A 164 12.78 5.61 24.82
N GLU A 165 13.90 6.24 25.17
CA GLU A 165 14.26 7.56 24.65
C GLU A 165 14.43 7.52 23.12
N VAL A 166 13.92 8.53 22.43
CA VAL A 166 14.10 8.70 20.98
C VAL A 166 15.20 9.72 20.73
N ARG A 167 16.23 9.33 19.97
CA ARG A 167 17.34 10.23 19.63
C ARG A 167 16.90 11.21 18.55
N CYS A 168 17.25 12.48 18.72
CA CYS A 168 16.96 13.50 17.72
C CYS A 168 17.65 13.14 16.39
N PRO A 169 16.92 13.18 15.25
CA PRO A 169 17.47 12.85 13.94
C PRO A 169 18.58 13.83 13.47
N SER A 170 18.58 15.05 14.00
CA SER A 170 19.50 16.11 13.58
C SER A 170 20.75 16.18 14.47
N CYS A 171 20.59 16.21 15.80
CA CYS A 171 21.69 16.42 16.74
C CYS A 171 22.03 15.21 17.62
N GLY A 172 21.27 14.11 17.53
CA GLY A 172 21.49 12.88 18.29
C GLY A 172 21.13 12.94 19.79
N GLN A 173 20.66 14.09 20.30
CA GLN A 173 20.22 14.25 21.68
C GLN A 173 19.11 13.25 22.03
N PRO A 174 19.20 12.47 23.12
CA PRO A 174 18.08 11.66 23.60
C PRO A 174 16.95 12.57 24.08
N ASN A 175 15.72 12.27 23.64
CA ASN A 175 14.52 13.00 24.03
C ASN A 175 13.58 12.03 24.74
N GLY A 176 13.01 12.48 25.86
CA GLY A 176 11.92 11.80 26.54
C GLY A 176 10.63 11.84 25.72
N PRO A 177 9.65 11.00 26.05
CA PRO A 177 8.44 10.82 25.25
C PRO A 177 7.55 12.05 25.14
N GLU A 178 7.58 12.92 26.14
CA GLU A 178 6.87 14.20 26.18
C GLU A 178 7.39 15.24 25.17
N HIS A 179 8.66 15.13 24.77
CA HIS A 179 9.30 16.14 23.94
C HIS A 179 8.95 15.98 22.45
N LEU A 180 8.02 16.80 21.96
CA LEU A 180 7.67 16.85 20.54
C LEU A 180 8.77 17.50 19.67
N HIS A 181 9.46 18.49 20.24
CA HIS A 181 10.63 19.17 19.66
C HIS A 181 11.86 18.88 20.50
N CYS A 182 13.02 18.78 19.85
CA CYS A 182 14.27 18.58 20.55
C CYS A 182 14.63 19.83 21.36
N PRO A 183 14.88 19.74 22.68
CA PRO A 183 15.21 20.90 23.50
C PRO A 183 16.59 21.50 23.15
N ARG A 184 17.44 20.75 22.43
CA ARG A 184 18.78 21.20 22.03
C ARG A 184 18.79 21.98 20.72
N CYS A 185 18.08 21.50 19.69
CA CYS A 185 18.14 22.09 18.35
C CYS A 185 16.78 22.54 17.78
N GLY A 186 15.67 22.32 18.51
CA GLY A 186 14.32 22.70 18.07
C GLY A 186 13.68 21.76 17.02
N GLU A 187 14.44 20.81 16.48
CA GLU A 187 13.97 19.90 15.43
C GLU A 187 12.80 19.03 15.91
N SER A 188 11.82 18.79 15.03
CA SER A 188 10.70 17.88 15.29
C SER A 188 11.19 16.42 15.42
N VAL A 189 11.09 15.85 16.63
CA VAL A 189 11.73 14.57 16.96
C VAL A 189 11.08 13.42 16.20
N TYR A 190 9.75 13.36 16.19
CA TYR A 190 9.04 12.19 15.70
C TYR A 190 8.80 12.20 14.20
N ILE A 191 8.69 13.37 13.55
CA ILE A 191 8.35 13.42 12.13
C ILE A 191 9.40 12.69 11.27
N ALA A 192 10.68 12.79 11.62
CA ALA A 192 11.75 12.11 10.89
C ALA A 192 11.70 10.58 11.07
N HIS A 193 11.33 10.11 12.27
CA HIS A 193 11.17 8.69 12.58
C HIS A 193 9.92 8.09 11.94
N VAL A 194 8.90 8.94 11.79
CA VAL A 194 7.62 8.65 11.14
C VAL A 194 7.77 8.57 9.63
N ARG A 195 8.58 9.45 9.03
CA ARG A 195 8.86 9.55 7.59
C ARG A 195 9.67 8.36 7.06
N ASN A 196 9.99 7.39 7.92
CA ASN A 196 10.79 6.24 7.53
C ASN A 196 10.05 5.49 6.40
N PRO A 197 10.64 5.41 5.19
CA PRO A 197 9.92 4.98 4.00
C PRO A 197 9.66 3.47 4.09
N GLY A 198 8.52 3.12 4.69
CA GLY A 198 7.96 1.79 4.71
C GLY A 198 7.74 1.28 3.28
N GLY A 199 8.80 0.66 2.74
CA GLY A 199 8.77 -0.37 1.72
C GLY A 199 8.76 0.11 0.27
N ARG A 200 9.95 0.18 -0.34
CA ARG A 200 10.13 -0.11 -1.79
C ARG A 200 9.44 -1.42 -2.22
N ALA A 201 9.14 -2.30 -1.27
CA ALA A 201 8.31 -3.49 -1.41
C ALA A 201 6.93 -3.24 -2.07
N GLY A 202 6.28 -2.09 -1.83
CA GLY A 202 4.98 -1.79 -2.45
C GLY A 202 5.05 -1.53 -3.95
N ARG A 203 6.17 -0.97 -4.43
CA ARG A 203 6.39 -0.65 -5.86
C ARG A 203 6.70 -1.89 -6.69
N ASN A 204 7.23 -2.92 -6.04
CA ASN A 204 7.68 -4.15 -6.66
C ASN A 204 6.54 -5.13 -6.97
N LEU A 205 5.42 -5.03 -6.25
CA LEU A 205 4.27 -5.90 -6.47
C LEU A 205 3.66 -5.65 -7.85
N ALA A 206 3.48 -4.38 -8.25
CA ALA A 206 2.99 -4.01 -9.57
C ALA A 206 3.92 -4.53 -10.69
N GLY A 207 5.23 -4.47 -10.50
CA GLY A 207 6.21 -4.98 -11.46
C GLY A 207 6.13 -6.51 -11.63
N VAL A 208 5.99 -7.26 -10.54
CA VAL A 208 5.78 -8.73 -10.60
C VAL A 208 4.48 -9.05 -11.30
N TRP A 209 3.43 -8.29 -11.01
CA TRP A 209 2.10 -8.53 -11.55
C TRP A 209 2.01 -8.24 -13.06
N VAL A 210 2.62 -7.13 -13.52
CA VAL A 210 2.78 -6.82 -14.94
C VAL A 210 3.64 -7.88 -15.63
N ALA A 211 4.71 -8.36 -15.00
CA ALA A 211 5.54 -9.42 -15.56
C ALA A 211 4.78 -10.76 -15.69
N VAL A 212 3.92 -11.09 -14.73
CA VAL A 212 3.02 -12.26 -14.80
C VAL A 212 2.04 -12.11 -15.96
N ILE A 213 1.35 -10.98 -16.07
CA ILE A 213 0.42 -10.73 -17.19
C ILE A 213 1.15 -10.78 -18.53
N ALA A 214 2.33 -10.14 -18.63
CA ALA A 214 3.14 -10.14 -19.85
C ALA A 214 3.61 -11.54 -20.23
N ALA A 215 3.99 -12.39 -19.27
CA ALA A 215 4.33 -13.78 -19.53
C ALA A 215 3.10 -14.58 -19.99
N PHE A 216 1.95 -14.42 -19.33
CA PHE A 216 0.75 -15.17 -19.63
C PHE A 216 0.07 -14.75 -20.95
N LEU A 217 0.14 -13.48 -21.34
CA LEU A 217 -0.39 -12.98 -22.62
C LEU A 217 0.64 -13.08 -23.75
N GLY A 218 1.91 -12.89 -23.42
CA GLY A 218 2.98 -12.84 -24.40
C GLY A 218 3.42 -14.21 -24.89
N ILE A 219 3.40 -15.25 -24.06
CA ILE A 219 3.78 -16.62 -24.49
C ILE A 219 2.78 -17.19 -25.53
N PRO A 220 1.44 -17.08 -25.34
CA PRO A 220 0.48 -17.49 -26.37
C PRO A 220 0.49 -16.59 -27.60
N ALA A 221 0.74 -15.28 -27.46
CA ALA A 221 0.88 -14.39 -28.62
C ALA A 221 2.15 -14.71 -29.42
N ALA A 222 3.24 -15.09 -28.74
CA ALA A 222 4.50 -15.45 -29.37
C ALA A 222 4.44 -16.77 -30.15
N SER A 223 3.50 -17.66 -29.87
CA SER A 223 3.37 -18.93 -30.60
C SER A 223 2.84 -18.76 -32.03
N VAL A 224 2.29 -17.58 -32.37
CA VAL A 224 1.85 -17.22 -33.72
C VAL A 224 3.02 -16.67 -34.57
N LEU A 225 4.14 -16.32 -33.93
CA LEU A 225 5.33 -15.82 -34.62
C LEU A 225 6.13 -16.97 -35.27
N PRO A 226 6.93 -16.68 -36.32
CA PRO A 226 7.86 -17.66 -36.86
C PRO A 226 8.78 -18.24 -35.77
N PRO A 227 9.23 -19.51 -35.88
CA PRO A 227 9.88 -20.23 -34.77
C PRO A 227 11.07 -19.49 -34.15
N ALA A 228 11.90 -18.86 -34.99
CA ALA A 228 13.05 -18.08 -34.51
C ALA A 228 12.64 -16.89 -33.63
N TRP A 229 11.57 -16.18 -34.00
CA TRP A 229 11.06 -15.02 -33.26
C TRP A 229 10.27 -15.41 -32.01
N ALA A 230 9.54 -16.53 -32.06
CA ALA A 230 8.84 -17.08 -30.91
C ALA A 230 9.81 -17.41 -29.76
N VAL A 231 10.93 -18.07 -30.07
CA VAL A 231 11.97 -18.41 -29.07
C VAL A 231 12.57 -17.14 -28.45
N VAL A 232 12.87 -16.13 -29.26
CA VAL A 232 13.41 -14.84 -28.78
C VAL A 232 12.39 -14.12 -27.88
N ALA A 233 11.12 -14.07 -28.28
CA ALA A 233 10.06 -13.42 -27.51
C ALA A 233 9.82 -14.12 -26.16
N ILE A 234 9.68 -15.46 -26.15
CA ILE A 234 9.48 -16.25 -24.94
C ILE A 234 10.69 -16.15 -24.02
N GLY A 235 11.91 -16.29 -24.57
CA GLY A 235 13.16 -16.14 -23.82
C GLY A 235 13.28 -14.76 -23.18
N GLY A 236 12.98 -13.69 -23.93
CA GLY A 236 12.98 -12.32 -23.42
C GLY A 236 11.97 -12.11 -22.28
N MET A 237 10.74 -12.60 -22.43
CA MET A 237 9.69 -12.50 -21.41
C MET A 237 10.06 -13.26 -20.13
N LEU A 238 10.64 -14.46 -20.25
CA LEU A 238 11.12 -15.24 -19.10
C LEU A 238 12.26 -14.55 -18.38
N VAL A 239 13.24 -13.99 -19.11
CA VAL A 239 14.34 -13.23 -18.51
C VAL A 239 13.81 -12.02 -17.75
N VAL A 240 12.88 -11.26 -18.34
CA VAL A 240 12.26 -10.10 -17.67
C VAL A 240 11.46 -10.53 -16.44
N GLY A 241 10.67 -11.60 -16.53
CA GLY A 241 9.89 -12.12 -15.40
C GLY A 241 10.77 -12.60 -14.25
N VAL A 242 11.79 -13.40 -14.55
CA VAL A 242 12.77 -13.91 -13.56
C VAL A 242 13.55 -12.75 -12.94
N ALA A 243 14.01 -11.78 -13.73
CA ALA A 243 14.68 -10.60 -13.22
C ALA A 243 13.78 -9.75 -12.31
N ALA A 244 12.51 -9.59 -12.66
CA ALA A 244 11.53 -8.90 -11.83
C ALA A 244 11.34 -9.60 -10.47
N VAL A 245 11.17 -10.94 -10.47
CA VAL A 245 11.01 -11.74 -9.24
C VAL A 245 12.29 -11.75 -8.40
N LEU A 246 13.47 -11.96 -9.00
CA LEU A 246 14.74 -11.90 -8.27
C LEU A 246 14.95 -10.53 -7.62
N ARG A 247 14.65 -9.45 -8.35
CA ARG A 247 14.72 -8.09 -7.83
C ARG A 247 13.80 -7.90 -6.63
N THR A 248 12.58 -8.46 -6.64
CA THR A 248 11.66 -8.33 -5.49
C THR A 248 12.16 -9.10 -4.28
N ILE A 249 12.70 -10.30 -4.47
CA ILE A 249 13.28 -11.13 -3.40
C ILE A 249 14.52 -10.46 -2.78
N ILE A 250 15.42 -9.93 -3.60
CA ILE A 250 16.63 -9.21 -3.15
C ILE A 250 16.22 -7.98 -2.34
N LEU A 251 15.25 -7.20 -2.82
CA LEU A 251 14.79 -6.00 -2.13
C LEU A 251 14.03 -6.33 -0.83
N ALA A 252 13.29 -7.44 -0.78
CA ALA A 252 12.66 -7.92 0.45
C ALA A 252 13.70 -8.33 1.51
N LYS A 253 14.75 -9.05 1.10
CA LYS A 253 15.86 -9.44 2.00
C LYS A 253 16.66 -8.23 2.50
N ALA A 254 16.88 -7.22 1.66
CA ALA A 254 17.59 -6.00 2.07
C ALA A 254 16.81 -5.19 3.11
N GLY A 255 15.47 -5.13 2.99
CA GLY A 255 14.61 -4.44 3.96
C GLY A 255 14.57 -5.12 5.34
N ALA A 256 14.62 -6.46 5.38
CA ALA A 256 14.60 -7.22 6.63
C ALA A 256 15.91 -7.14 7.45
N ARG A 257 17.02 -6.70 6.85
CA ARG A 257 18.31 -6.53 7.54
C ARG A 257 18.53 -5.11 8.10
N ALA A 258 17.67 -4.16 7.72
CA ALA A 258 17.78 -2.76 8.12
C ALA A 258 16.84 -2.38 9.29
N GLN A 259 16.05 -3.35 9.77
CA GLN A 259 15.21 -3.28 10.97
C GLN A 259 15.86 -4.12 12.06
#